data_AF-A0AAP3BBX8-F1
#
_entry.id   AF-A0AAP3BBX8-F1
#
_cell.length_a   1.000
_cell.length_b   1.000
_cell.length_c   1.000
_cell.angle_alpha   90.00
_cell.angle_beta   90.00
_cell.angle_gamma   90.00
#
_symmetry.space_group_name_H-M   'P 1'
#
loop_
_entity.id
_entity.type
_entity.pdbx_description
1 polymer ?
#
loop_
_entity_poly.entity_id
_entity_poly.type
_entity_poly.pdbx_seq_one_letter_code
_entity_poly.pdbx_strand_id
1 'polypeptide(L)'
;MENAENFMQIRKQRWLFDAQFPGKQLLFLCRYPQENLENLRSWLLRIPNRYVHFGDFDLAGVHIYLSEFYAHLGNRSSVLVPSDIEERLAEGNAALYNQQYDRFRNMAVTDVCLHPLVNMIHHYRRGYEQEGYIR
;
A
#
# COMPACT_ATOMS: atom_id res chain seq x y z
N MET A 1 -2.49 -1.55 7.05
CA MET A 1 -3.16 -0.28 6.76
C MET A 1 -2.18 0.84 6.99
N GLU A 2 -1.90 1.63 5.97
CA GLU A 2 -0.91 2.72 6.05
C GLU A 2 -1.35 3.87 6.96
N ASN A 3 -2.64 4.25 6.92
CA ASN A 3 -3.18 5.37 7.70
C ASN A 3 -4.30 4.93 8.67
N ALA A 4 -4.56 5.77 9.66
CA ALA A 4 -5.51 5.50 10.74
C ALA A 4 -6.97 5.59 10.27
N GLU A 5 -7.29 6.52 9.37
CA GLU A 5 -8.66 6.71 8.87
C GLU A 5 -9.17 5.44 8.19
N ASN A 6 -8.38 4.88 7.27
CA ASN A 6 -8.70 3.61 6.61
C ASN A 6 -8.87 2.46 7.60
N PHE A 7 -8.01 2.39 8.62
CA PHE A 7 -8.12 1.37 9.66
C PHE A 7 -9.43 1.50 10.45
N MET A 8 -9.84 2.72 10.82
CA MET A 8 -11.09 2.98 11.52
C MET A 8 -12.33 2.66 10.66
N GLN A 9 -12.21 2.82 9.34
CA GLN A 9 -13.26 2.52 8.37
C GLN A 9 -13.16 1.11 7.76
N ILE A 10 -12.38 0.18 8.33
CA ILE A 10 -12.11 -1.15 7.73
C ILE A 10 -13.38 -1.91 7.34
N ARG A 11 -14.46 -1.77 8.12
CA ARG A 11 -15.74 -2.44 7.85
C ARG A 11 -16.42 -1.94 6.58
N LYS A 12 -16.25 -0.66 6.24
CA LYS A 12 -16.73 -0.04 5.00
C LYS A 12 -15.98 -0.51 3.76
N GLN A 13 -14.83 -1.14 3.98
CA GLN A 13 -13.97 -1.71 2.93
C GLN A 13 -14.04 -3.23 2.88
N ARG A 14 -14.95 -3.85 3.64
CA ARG A 14 -15.10 -5.32 3.69
C ARG A 14 -15.25 -5.93 2.30
N TRP A 15 -16.01 -5.28 1.43
CA TRP A 15 -16.22 -5.74 0.04
C TRP A 15 -14.89 -5.94 -0.71
N LEU A 16 -13.90 -5.08 -0.48
CA LEU A 16 -12.58 -5.16 -1.09
C LEU A 16 -11.84 -6.37 -0.54
N PHE A 17 -11.77 -6.51 0.78
CA PHE A 17 -11.01 -7.60 1.41
C PHE A 17 -11.64 -8.98 1.17
N ASP A 18 -12.97 -9.07 1.15
CA ASP A 18 -13.69 -10.31 0.84
C ASP A 18 -13.45 -10.73 -0.63
N ALA A 19 -13.36 -9.77 -1.56
CA ALA A 19 -13.03 -10.04 -2.96
C ALA A 19 -11.57 -10.46 -3.16
N GLN A 20 -10.63 -9.81 -2.47
CA GLN A 20 -9.19 -10.05 -2.61
C GLN A 20 -8.71 -11.29 -1.85
N PHE A 21 -9.37 -11.65 -0.75
CA PHE A 21 -8.97 -12.76 0.13
C PHE A 21 -10.17 -13.65 0.52
N PRO A 22 -10.84 -14.30 -0.46
CA PRO A 22 -12.04 -15.07 -0.19
C PRO A 22 -11.77 -16.21 0.80
N GLY A 23 -12.60 -16.27 1.86
CA GLY A 23 -12.52 -17.31 2.89
C GLY A 23 -11.29 -17.25 3.78
N LYS A 24 -10.51 -16.16 3.77
CA LYS A 24 -9.35 -15.98 4.65
C LYS A 24 -9.73 -15.24 5.92
N GLN A 25 -9.17 -15.69 7.05
CA GLN A 25 -9.19 -14.92 8.28
C GLN A 25 -8.07 -13.88 8.23
N LEU A 26 -8.45 -12.59 8.30
CA LEU A 26 -7.52 -11.47 8.21
C LEU A 26 -7.31 -10.84 9.59
N LEU A 27 -6.06 -10.54 9.92
CA LEU A 27 -5.70 -9.69 11.04
C LEU A 27 -5.27 -8.33 10.50
N PHE A 28 -6.06 -7.30 10.80
CA PHE A 28 -5.76 -5.95 10.38
C PHE A 28 -4.82 -5.28 11.38
N LEU A 29 -3.78 -4.63 10.85
CA LEU A 29 -2.79 -3.88 11.63
C LEU A 29 -2.80 -2.43 11.17
N CYS A 30 -2.79 -1.53 12.14
CA CYS A 30 -2.61 -0.10 11.90
C CYS A 30 -1.13 0.25 11.98
N ARG A 31 -0.60 0.96 10.99
CA ARG A 31 0.75 1.52 11.03
C ARG A 31 0.86 2.72 11.98
N TYR A 32 -0.25 3.41 12.23
CA TYR A 32 -0.32 4.55 13.15
C TYR A 32 -0.40 4.08 14.61
N PRO A 33 0.28 4.75 15.55
CA PRO A 33 1.15 5.90 15.36
C PRO A 33 2.57 5.47 14.91
N GLN A 34 3.23 6.26 14.04
CA GLN A 34 4.47 5.85 13.36
C GLN A 34 5.64 5.61 14.32
N GLU A 35 5.62 6.21 15.51
CA GLU A 35 6.61 6.02 16.58
C GLU A 35 6.71 4.55 17.01
N ASN A 36 5.65 3.76 16.80
CA ASN A 36 5.60 2.33 17.13
C ASN A 36 5.96 1.41 15.95
N LEU A 37 6.40 1.95 14.81
CA LEU A 37 6.71 1.16 13.62
C LEU A 37 7.74 0.05 13.90
N GLU A 38 8.75 0.34 14.71
CA GLU A 38 9.79 -0.66 15.05
C GLU A 38 9.22 -1.82 15.88
N ASN A 39 8.29 -1.54 16.79
CA ASN A 39 7.59 -2.58 17.57
C ASN A 39 6.73 -3.46 16.65
N LEU A 40 5.99 -2.84 15.72
CA LEU A 40 5.18 -3.55 14.74
C LEU A 40 6.06 -4.44 13.84
N ARG A 41 7.15 -3.90 13.32
CA ARG A 41 8.12 -4.64 12.50
C ARG A 41 8.75 -5.81 13.25
N SER A 42 9.19 -5.56 14.48
CA SER A 42 9.76 -6.59 15.37
C SER A 42 8.76 -7.72 15.62
N TRP A 43 7.49 -7.41 15.83
CA TRP A 43 6.44 -8.42 15.97
C TRP A 43 6.20 -9.18 14.66
N LEU A 44 6.13 -8.48 13.53
CA LEU A 44 5.97 -9.09 12.22
C LEU A 44 7.10 -10.08 11.92
N LEU A 45 8.35 -9.75 12.24
CA LEU A 45 9.52 -10.63 12.05
C LEU A 45 9.47 -11.91 12.88
N ARG A 46 8.72 -11.93 14.00
CA ARG A 46 8.61 -13.10 14.89
C ARG A 46 7.54 -14.10 14.45
N ILE A 47 6.62 -13.70 13.57
CA ILE A 47 5.54 -14.58 13.08
C ILE A 47 5.79 -15.00 11.63
N PRO A 48 5.38 -16.23 11.23
CA PRO A 48 5.59 -16.72 9.88
C PRO A 48 4.56 -16.21 8.87
N ASN A 49 3.48 -15.56 9.33
CA ASN A 49 2.36 -15.13 8.50
C ASN A 49 2.80 -14.21 7.37
N ARG A 50 2.15 -14.32 6.21
CA ARG A 50 2.33 -13.38 5.10
C ARG A 50 1.81 -12.00 5.52
N TYR A 51 2.60 -10.96 5.26
CA TYR A 51 2.20 -9.58 5.45
C TYR A 51 1.66 -9.01 4.14
N VAL A 52 0.50 -8.36 4.19
CA VAL A 52 -0.03 -7.62 3.04
C VAL A 52 -0.15 -6.15 3.43
N HIS A 53 0.56 -5.30 2.70
CA HIS A 53 0.49 -3.86 2.87
C HIS A 53 -0.68 -3.32 2.06
N PHE A 54 -1.53 -2.51 2.69
CA PHE A 54 -2.54 -1.72 2.01
C PHE A 54 -2.30 -0.27 2.42
N GLY A 55 -1.98 0.52 1.41
CA GLY A 55 -1.50 1.89 1.47
C GLY A 55 -1.84 2.63 0.18
N ASP A 56 -1.35 3.85 0.04
CA ASP A 56 -1.68 4.68 -1.12
C ASP A 56 -1.01 4.16 -2.40
N PHE A 57 -1.72 4.32 -3.51
CA PHE A 57 -1.24 3.95 -4.85
C PHE A 57 -0.59 5.16 -5.51
N ASP A 58 0.48 5.63 -4.89
CA ASP A 58 1.30 6.73 -5.38
C ASP A 58 2.80 6.45 -5.12
N LEU A 59 3.69 7.40 -5.45
CA LEU A 59 5.12 7.18 -5.28
C LEU A 59 5.55 7.14 -3.80
N ALA A 60 4.86 7.86 -2.93
CA ALA A 60 5.14 7.90 -1.50
C ALA A 60 4.70 6.59 -0.80
N GLY A 61 3.51 6.09 -1.08
CA GLY A 61 3.00 4.81 -0.56
C GLY A 61 3.88 3.64 -1.00
N VAL A 62 4.32 3.63 -2.26
CA VAL A 62 5.31 2.65 -2.75
C VAL A 62 6.62 2.77 -1.96
N HIS A 63 7.12 3.98 -1.72
CA HIS A 63 8.33 4.19 -0.94
C HIS A 63 8.19 3.71 0.51
N ILE A 64 7.05 3.97 1.16
CA ILE A 64 6.75 3.54 2.53
C ILE A 64 6.79 2.02 2.60
N TYR A 65 6.09 1.32 1.71
CA TYR A 65 6.13 -0.13 1.67
C TYR A 65 7.55 -0.67 1.49
N LEU A 66 8.29 -0.16 0.50
CA LEU A 66 9.62 -0.64 0.17
C LEU A 66 10.60 -0.46 1.31
N SER A 67 10.62 0.74 1.91
CA SER A 67 11.59 1.11 2.94
C SER A 67 11.24 0.57 4.32
N GLU A 68 9.96 0.51 4.69
CA GLU A 68 9.56 0.18 6.07
C GLU A 68 9.20 -1.28 6.28
N PHE A 69 8.79 -1.99 5.22
CA PHE A 69 8.33 -3.37 5.30
C PHE A 69 9.14 -4.31 4.39
N TYR A 70 9.20 -4.06 3.07
CA TYR A 70 9.86 -4.98 2.14
C TYR A 70 11.35 -5.14 2.43
N ALA A 71 12.05 -4.07 2.78
CA ALA A 71 13.46 -4.12 3.18
C ALA A 71 13.76 -5.08 4.35
N HIS A 72 12.75 -5.41 5.16
CA HIS A 72 12.88 -6.30 6.32
C HIS A 72 12.20 -7.66 6.14
N LEU A 73 11.07 -7.69 5.45
CA LEU A 73 10.24 -8.90 5.31
C LEU A 73 10.48 -9.62 3.97
N GLY A 74 11.04 -8.93 2.98
CA GLY A 74 11.29 -9.45 1.63
C GLY A 74 10.05 -10.09 1.03
N ASN A 75 10.22 -11.29 0.46
CA ASN A 75 9.17 -12.03 -0.24
C ASN A 75 7.99 -12.48 0.65
N ARG A 76 8.07 -12.30 1.98
CA ARG A 76 6.95 -12.56 2.89
C ARG A 76 5.96 -11.38 2.93
N SER A 77 6.32 -10.23 2.37
CA SER A 77 5.43 -9.09 2.20
C SER A 77 5.00 -8.90 0.75
N SER A 78 3.82 -8.33 0.55
CA SER A 78 3.35 -7.83 -0.76
C SER A 78 2.44 -6.63 -0.55
N VAL A 79 2.29 -5.78 -1.57
CA VAL A 79 1.24 -4.74 -1.60
C VAL A 79 -0.07 -5.35 -2.09
N LEU A 80 -1.19 -4.96 -1.49
CA LEU A 80 -2.52 -5.22 -2.00
C LEU A 80 -2.78 -4.30 -3.19
N VAL A 81 -2.79 -4.86 -4.40
CA VAL A 81 -3.08 -4.14 -5.64
C VAL A 81 -4.40 -4.68 -6.22
N PRO A 82 -5.53 -3.98 -6.00
CA PRO A 82 -6.83 -4.40 -6.53
C PRO A 82 -6.84 -4.40 -8.07
N SER A 83 -7.67 -5.26 -8.67
CA SER A 83 -7.73 -5.41 -10.13
C SER A 83 -8.23 -4.17 -10.87
N ASP A 84 -9.00 -3.31 -10.19
CA ASP A 84 -9.54 -2.05 -10.70
C ASP A 84 -8.60 -0.85 -10.49
N ILE A 85 -7.36 -1.09 -10.03
CA ILE A 85 -6.44 0.01 -9.71
C ILE A 85 -6.08 0.87 -10.92
N GLU A 86 -5.99 0.28 -12.11
CA GLU A 86 -5.61 1.01 -13.32
C GLU A 86 -6.67 2.06 -13.67
N GLU A 87 -7.94 1.66 -13.66
CA GLU A 87 -9.08 2.54 -13.90
C GLU A 87 -9.12 3.70 -12.89
N ARG A 88 -8.85 3.38 -11.61
CA ARG A 88 -8.78 4.38 -10.54
C ARG A 88 -7.62 5.34 -10.69
N LEU A 89 -6.44 4.86 -11.09
CA LEU A 89 -5.28 5.71 -11.35
C LEU A 89 -5.51 6.63 -12.54
N ALA A 90 -6.21 6.19 -13.58
CA ALA A 90 -6.58 7.03 -14.71
C ALA A 90 -7.41 8.26 -14.28
N GLU A 91 -8.25 8.10 -13.26
CA GLU A 91 -9.05 9.16 -12.65
C GLU A 91 -8.40 9.80 -11.40
N GLY A 92 -7.19 9.37 -11.02
CA GLY A 92 -6.51 9.75 -9.78
C GLY A 92 -6.02 11.21 -9.72
N ASN A 93 -5.29 11.55 -8.66
CA ASN A 93 -4.85 12.90 -8.38
C ASN A 93 -3.49 13.23 -9.05
N ALA A 94 -3.52 14.11 -10.06
CA ALA A 94 -2.30 14.55 -10.75
C ALA A 94 -1.45 15.52 -9.92
N ALA A 95 -2.07 16.33 -9.05
CA ALA A 95 -1.34 17.24 -8.18
C ALA A 95 -0.48 16.46 -7.16
N LEU A 96 -1.02 15.35 -6.64
CA LEU A 96 -0.32 14.44 -5.74
C LEU A 96 0.95 13.88 -6.40
N TYR A 97 0.83 13.37 -7.63
CA TYR A 97 1.99 12.89 -8.39
C TYR A 97 3.04 13.99 -8.58
N ASN A 98 2.64 15.18 -9.03
CA ASN A 98 3.56 16.28 -9.30
C ASN A 98 4.32 16.72 -8.04
N GLN A 99 3.64 16.78 -6.88
CA GLN A 99 4.27 17.12 -5.61
C GLN A 99 5.31 16.08 -5.17
N GLN A 100 5.08 14.81 -5.50
CA GLN A 100 5.94 13.68 -5.13
C GLN A 100 7.07 13.41 -6.13
N TYR A 101 6.90 13.85 -7.39
CA TYR A 101 7.73 13.41 -8.51
C TYR A 101 9.21 13.66 -8.29
N ASP A 102 9.63 14.88 -7.97
CA ASP A 102 11.05 15.20 -7.83
C ASP A 102 11.74 14.40 -6.72
N ARG A 103 10.99 14.06 -5.67
CA ARG A 103 11.51 13.28 -4.55
C ARG A 103 11.67 11.79 -4.89
N PHE A 104 10.73 11.21 -5.64
CA PHE A 104 10.62 9.75 -5.79
C PHE A 104 10.85 9.22 -7.21
N ARG A 105 10.96 10.07 -8.23
CA ARG A 105 11.16 9.68 -9.64
C ARG A 105 12.33 8.74 -9.90
N ASN A 106 13.35 8.78 -9.05
CA ASN A 106 14.57 7.97 -9.16
C ASN A 106 14.66 6.91 -8.04
N MET A 107 13.58 6.66 -7.30
CA MET A 107 13.55 5.65 -6.27
C MET A 107 13.82 4.27 -6.87
N ALA A 108 14.68 3.48 -6.22
CA ALA A 108 14.89 2.09 -6.57
C ALA A 108 13.65 1.25 -6.18
N VAL A 109 13.00 0.63 -7.17
CA VAL A 109 11.89 -0.30 -6.95
C VAL A 109 12.46 -1.71 -6.83
N THR A 110 12.81 -2.09 -5.59
CA THR A 110 13.51 -3.36 -5.27
C THR A 110 12.59 -4.59 -5.27
N ASP A 111 11.28 -4.39 -5.13
CA ASP A 111 10.26 -5.43 -5.35
C ASP A 111 9.79 -5.38 -6.81
N VAL A 112 10.21 -6.37 -7.60
CA VAL A 112 9.84 -6.47 -9.03
C VAL A 112 8.33 -6.59 -9.24
N CYS A 113 7.58 -7.07 -8.24
CA CYS A 113 6.12 -7.16 -8.31
C CYS A 113 5.45 -5.77 -8.35
N LEU A 114 6.16 -4.71 -7.96
CA LEU A 114 5.65 -3.33 -7.98
C LEU A 114 5.95 -2.58 -9.27
N HIS A 115 6.76 -3.13 -10.18
CA HIS A 115 7.01 -2.47 -11.48
C HIS A 115 5.72 -2.17 -12.24
N PRO A 116 4.71 -3.07 -12.34
CA PRO A 116 3.45 -2.73 -13.00
C PRO A 116 2.73 -1.54 -12.36
N LEU A 117 2.65 -1.48 -11.03
CA LEU A 117 2.01 -0.38 -10.31
C LEU A 117 2.74 0.95 -10.56
N VAL A 118 4.06 0.96 -10.41
CA VAL A 118 4.89 2.15 -10.62
C VAL A 118 4.80 2.63 -12.07
N ASN A 119 4.79 1.71 -13.03
CA ASN A 119 4.61 2.02 -14.44
C ASN A 119 3.23 2.68 -14.70
N MET A 120 2.15 2.18 -14.10
CA MET A 120 0.82 2.81 -14.20
C MET A 120 0.82 4.22 -13.59
N ILE A 121 1.41 4.40 -12.41
CA ILE A 121 1.54 5.72 -11.76
C ILE A 121 2.27 6.72 -12.67
N HIS A 122 3.38 6.31 -13.30
CA HIS A 122 4.11 7.16 -14.25
C HIS A 122 3.39 7.36 -15.59
N HIS A 123 2.66 6.35 -16.06
CA HIS A 123 1.88 6.42 -17.30
C HIS A 123 0.76 7.47 -17.18
N TYR A 124 -0.06 7.36 -16.13
CA TYR A 124 -1.16 8.29 -15.88
C TYR A 124 -0.72 9.59 -15.21
N ARG A 125 0.49 9.62 -14.61
CA ARG A 125 1.03 10.73 -13.81
C ARG A 125 0.08 11.16 -12.70
N ARG A 126 -0.48 10.18 -12.00
CA ARG A 126 -1.51 10.33 -10.97
C ARG A 126 -1.23 9.36 -9.82
N GLY A 127 -1.59 9.77 -8.61
CA GLY A 127 -1.68 8.89 -7.44
C GLY A 127 -3.13 8.63 -7.07
N TYR A 128 -3.40 7.56 -6.33
CA TYR A 128 -4.74 7.25 -5.82
C TYR A 128 -4.69 6.87 -4.35
N GLU A 129 -5.42 7.60 -3.51
CA GLU A 129 -5.47 7.39 -2.06
C GLU A 129 -6.35 6.19 -1.71
N GLN A 130 -5.93 5.38 -0.74
CA GLN A 130 -6.65 4.15 -0.37
C GLN A 130 -8.06 4.41 0.19
N GLU A 131 -8.33 5.61 0.72
CA GLU A 131 -9.65 6.10 1.13
C GLU A 131 -10.71 5.93 0.05
N GLY A 132 -10.33 5.96 -1.23
CA GLY A 132 -11.24 5.76 -2.34
C GLY A 132 -11.88 4.36 -2.41
N TYR A 133 -11.51 3.42 -1.54
CA TYR A 133 -12.14 2.11 -1.39
C TYR A 133 -13.18 2.04 -0.25
N ILE A 134 -13.35 3.11 0.53
CA ILE A 134 -14.35 3.22 1.60
C ILE A 134 -15.75 3.38 0.97
N ARG A 135 -16.70 2.53 1.35
CA ARG A 135 -18.12 2.59 0.95
C ARG A 135 -19.06 2.78 2.14
#